data_AF-C7CG64-F1
#
_entry.id   AF-C7CG64-F1
#
_cell.length_a   1.000
_cell.length_b   1.000
_cell.length_c   1.000
_cell.angle_alpha   90.00
_cell.angle_beta   90.00
_cell.angle_gamma   90.00
#
_symmetry.space_group_name_H-M   'P 1'
#
loop_
_entity.id
_entity.type
_entity.pdbx_description
1 polymer ?
#
loop_
_entity_poly.entity_id
_entity_poly.type
_entity_poly.pdbx_seq_one_letter_code
_entity_poly.pdbx_strand_id
1 'polypeptide(L)'
;MAAHADKPDTFDPFGIAASMNEWCCLVKAARELKDVDEEMMETMLEANATGPASLSPEAGVKLRSLVNLMRSLNLDPEAIRRRDPETMRELETACLRCTERSRCARELWAGTAAYPEFCPNAAGIDRLRGQ
;
A
#
# COMPACT_ATOMS: atom_id res chain seq x y z
N MET A 1 47.27 49.55 -0.52
CA MET A 1 46.95 48.11 -0.63
C MET A 1 45.52 47.92 -0.16
N ALA A 2 44.58 47.73 -1.09
CA ALA A 2 43.23 47.30 -0.75
C ALA A 2 42.83 46.28 -1.83
N ALA A 3 42.62 45.04 -1.39
CA ALA A 3 42.18 43.94 -2.22
C ALA A 3 40.74 44.21 -2.67
N HIS A 4 40.54 44.35 -3.98
CA HIS A 4 39.19 44.28 -4.54
C HIS A 4 38.79 42.80 -4.58
N ALA A 5 37.83 42.45 -3.73
CA ALA A 5 37.12 41.19 -3.81
C ALA A 5 36.43 41.12 -5.17
N ASP A 6 36.83 40.13 -5.97
CA ASP A 6 36.17 39.73 -7.20
C ASP A 6 34.77 39.23 -6.82
N LYS A 7 33.74 40.00 -7.20
CA LYS A 7 32.34 39.63 -6.98
C LYS A 7 31.89 38.96 -8.27
N PRO A 8 31.47 37.69 -8.24
CA PRO A 8 31.03 37.02 -9.47
C PRO A 8 29.81 37.78 -10.02
N ASP A 9 29.95 38.20 -11.28
CA ASP A 9 28.95 38.97 -12.00
C ASP A 9 27.70 38.11 -12.20
N THR A 10 26.58 38.53 -11.62
CA THR A 10 25.34 37.73 -11.51
C THR A 10 24.68 37.45 -12.85
N PHE A 11 25.13 38.10 -13.95
CA PHE A 11 24.61 37.90 -15.30
C PHE A 11 25.75 37.87 -16.35
N ASP A 12 26.61 36.87 -16.28
CA ASP A 12 27.46 36.49 -17.42
C ASP A 12 26.63 35.67 -18.45
N PRO A 13 26.49 36.14 -19.71
CA PRO A 13 25.79 35.40 -20.76
C PRO A 13 26.35 33.99 -21.02
N PHE A 14 27.65 33.76 -20.75
CA PHE A 14 28.27 32.43 -20.85
C PHE A 14 28.03 31.59 -19.60
N GLY A 15 27.94 32.22 -18.42
CA GLY A 15 27.52 31.62 -17.16
C GLY A 15 26.10 31.04 -17.22
N ILE A 16 25.16 31.71 -17.90
CA ILE A 16 23.78 31.19 -18.09
C ILE A 16 23.81 29.90 -18.93
N ALA A 17 24.62 29.83 -19.99
CA ALA A 17 24.75 28.62 -20.80
C ALA A 17 25.41 27.47 -20.03
N ALA A 18 26.43 27.77 -19.22
CA ALA A 18 27.08 26.79 -18.35
C ALA A 18 26.11 26.27 -17.26
N SER A 19 25.35 27.16 -16.62
CA SER A 19 24.30 26.78 -15.66
C SER A 19 23.21 25.96 -16.34
N MET A 20 22.71 26.36 -17.52
CA MET A 20 21.73 25.58 -18.27
C MET A 20 22.24 24.17 -18.61
N ASN A 21 23.51 24.04 -18.97
CA ASN A 21 24.13 22.74 -19.24
C ASN A 21 24.21 21.88 -17.95
N GLU A 22 24.54 22.48 -16.81
CA GLU A 22 24.54 21.82 -15.51
C GLU A 22 23.14 21.34 -15.11
N TRP A 23 22.11 22.19 -15.31
CA TRP A 23 20.71 21.81 -15.14
C TRP A 23 20.29 20.66 -16.08
N CYS A 24 20.72 20.68 -17.34
CA CYS A 24 20.46 19.59 -18.28
C CYS A 24 21.12 18.27 -17.85
N CYS A 25 22.33 18.32 -17.31
CA CYS A 25 23.01 17.14 -16.78
C CYS A 25 22.27 16.55 -15.57
N LEU A 26 21.83 17.40 -14.63
CA LEU A 26 21.04 16.97 -13.47
C LEU A 26 19.71 16.33 -13.87
N VAL A 27 19.01 16.90 -14.84
CA VAL A 27 17.73 16.35 -15.35
C VAL A 27 17.95 14.99 -16.03
N LYS A 28 19.05 14.81 -16.77
CA LYS A 28 19.39 13.51 -17.38
C LYS A 28 19.70 12.46 -16.32
N ALA A 29 20.54 12.77 -15.34
CA ALA A 29 20.86 11.86 -14.24
C ALA A 29 19.60 11.48 -13.45
N ALA A 30 18.69 12.43 -13.20
CA ALA A 30 17.41 12.15 -12.54
C ALA A 30 16.49 11.25 -13.37
N ARG A 31 16.50 11.38 -14.71
CA ARG A 31 15.75 10.48 -15.61
C ARG A 31 16.36 9.07 -15.62
N GLU A 32 17.68 8.95 -15.73
CA GLU A 32 18.37 7.66 -15.69
C GLU A 32 18.14 6.92 -14.36
N LEU A 33 18.17 7.63 -13.22
CA LEU A 33 17.83 7.07 -11.92
C LEU A 33 16.36 6.60 -11.85
N LYS A 34 15.45 7.34 -12.47
CA LYS A 34 14.03 6.94 -12.55
C LYS A 34 13.84 5.70 -13.44
N ASP A 35 14.55 5.63 -14.56
CA ASP A 35 14.44 4.49 -15.49
C ASP A 35 14.99 3.21 -14.84
N VAL A 36 16.10 3.29 -14.09
CA VAL A 36 16.63 2.18 -13.28
C VAL A 36 15.69 1.81 -12.11
N ASP A 37 15.03 2.79 -11.49
CA ASP A 37 14.02 2.55 -10.44
C ASP A 37 12.80 1.81 -11.03
N GLU A 38 12.36 2.17 -12.25
CA GLU A 38 11.27 1.51 -12.95
C GLU A 38 11.64 0.06 -13.34
N GLU A 39 12.83 -0.18 -13.89
CA GLU A 39 13.33 -1.53 -14.20
C GLU A 39 13.50 -2.41 -12.95
N MET A 40 13.99 -1.84 -11.85
CA MET A 40 14.14 -2.56 -10.57
C MET A 40 12.79 -2.82 -9.91
N MET A 41 11.84 -1.88 -10.01
CA MET A 41 10.47 -2.06 -9.54
C MET A 41 9.74 -3.12 -10.36
N GLU A 42 9.91 -3.14 -11.68
CA GLU A 42 9.38 -4.18 -12.57
C GLU A 42 9.94 -5.57 -12.18
N THR A 43 11.25 -5.68 -11.97
CA THR A 43 11.89 -6.92 -11.51
C THR A 43 11.38 -7.36 -10.13
N MET A 44 11.16 -6.44 -9.19
CA MET A 44 10.56 -6.74 -7.88
C MET A 44 9.09 -7.17 -7.99
N LEU A 45 8.33 -6.58 -8.91
CA LEU A 45 6.95 -6.95 -9.20
C LEU A 45 6.86 -8.33 -9.88
N GLU A 46 7.80 -8.67 -10.76
CA GLU A 46 7.92 -9.99 -11.39
C GLU A 46 8.24 -11.10 -10.36
N ALA A 47 9.13 -10.82 -9.40
CA ALA A 47 9.41 -11.77 -8.31
C ALA A 47 8.16 -12.02 -7.43
N ASN A 48 7.28 -11.03 -7.30
CA ASN A 48 6.02 -11.16 -6.58
C ASN A 48 4.88 -11.76 -7.44
N ALA A 49 5.03 -11.81 -8.77
CA ALA A 49 4.06 -12.39 -9.71
C ALA A 49 4.01 -13.93 -9.68
N THR A 50 4.90 -14.57 -8.91
CA THR A 50 4.75 -16.00 -8.54
C THR A 50 3.83 -16.20 -7.32
N GLY A 51 3.29 -15.10 -6.75
CA GLY A 51 2.18 -15.10 -5.79
C GLY A 51 0.80 -15.05 -6.48
N PRO A 52 -0.30 -15.43 -5.78
CA PRO A 52 -1.62 -15.49 -6.39
C PRO A 52 -2.01 -14.13 -6.98
N ALA A 53 -2.59 -14.17 -8.18
CA ALA A 53 -2.99 -13.04 -9.02
C ALA A 53 -3.26 -11.75 -8.23
N SER A 54 -2.61 -10.65 -8.62
CA SER A 54 -2.80 -9.32 -8.04
C SER A 54 -4.30 -9.06 -7.84
N LEU A 55 -4.74 -9.08 -6.59
CA LEU A 55 -6.13 -8.87 -6.24
C LEU A 55 -6.58 -7.52 -6.80
N SER A 56 -7.81 -7.45 -7.32
CA SER A 56 -8.36 -6.15 -7.71
C SER A 56 -8.31 -5.17 -6.53
N PRO A 57 -8.18 -3.86 -6.77
CA PRO A 57 -8.17 -2.87 -5.68
C PRO A 57 -9.37 -3.04 -4.75
N GLU A 58 -10.53 -3.40 -5.30
CA GLU A 58 -11.76 -3.66 -4.54
C GLU A 58 -11.66 -4.89 -3.64
N ALA A 59 -11.10 -6.00 -4.16
CA ALA A 59 -10.83 -7.20 -3.38
C ALA A 59 -9.88 -6.91 -2.22
N GLY A 60 -8.82 -6.13 -2.47
CA GLY A 60 -7.89 -5.69 -1.43
C GLY A 60 -8.57 -4.87 -0.33
N VAL A 61 -9.49 -3.97 -0.68
CA VAL A 61 -10.29 -3.20 0.32
C VAL A 61 -11.14 -4.14 1.16
N LYS A 62 -11.85 -5.10 0.54
CA LYS A 62 -12.71 -6.06 1.28
C LYS A 62 -11.91 -6.89 2.27
N LEU A 63 -10.76 -7.43 1.86
CA LEU A 63 -9.91 -8.23 2.75
C LEU A 63 -9.30 -7.40 3.89
N ARG A 64 -8.95 -6.13 3.66
CA ARG A 64 -8.52 -5.23 4.73
C ARG A 64 -9.62 -5.01 5.78
N SER A 65 -10.89 -4.87 5.35
CA SER A 65 -12.01 -4.75 6.29
C SER A 65 -12.20 -6.01 7.14
N LEU A 66 -12.05 -7.22 6.56
CA LEU A 66 -12.08 -8.48 7.31
C LEU A 66 -11.00 -8.51 8.40
N VAL A 67 -9.76 -8.20 8.00
CA VAL A 67 -8.61 -8.15 8.91
C VAL A 67 -8.86 -7.15 10.06
N ASN A 68 -9.41 -5.98 9.75
CA ASN A 68 -9.73 -4.97 10.76
C ASN A 68 -10.85 -5.44 11.72
N LEU A 69 -11.89 -6.09 11.20
CA LEU A 69 -12.94 -6.70 12.02
C LEU A 69 -12.36 -7.72 12.99
N MET A 70 -11.55 -8.65 12.50
CA MET A 70 -10.90 -9.67 13.34
C MET A 70 -10.08 -9.02 14.46
N ARG A 71 -9.26 -8.01 14.14
CA ARG A 71 -8.47 -7.27 15.14
C ARG A 71 -9.34 -6.54 16.16
N SER A 72 -10.46 -5.93 15.74
CA SER A 72 -11.40 -5.29 16.68
C SER A 72 -12.03 -6.28 17.67
N LEU A 73 -12.02 -7.57 17.35
CA LEU A 73 -12.51 -8.65 18.18
C LEU A 73 -11.39 -9.39 18.92
N ASN A 74 -10.17 -8.83 18.92
CA ASN A 74 -8.96 -9.42 19.51
C ASN A 74 -8.53 -10.77 18.88
N LEU A 75 -8.90 -11.02 17.62
CA LEU A 75 -8.37 -12.14 16.84
C LEU A 75 -7.12 -11.68 16.08
N ASP A 76 -6.05 -12.47 16.10
CA ASP A 76 -4.86 -12.27 15.27
C ASP A 76 -5.02 -13.00 13.91
N PRO A 77 -5.24 -12.26 12.80
CA PRO A 77 -5.46 -12.87 11.50
C PRO A 77 -4.25 -13.63 10.97
N GLU A 78 -3.02 -13.20 11.31
CA GLU A 78 -1.82 -13.88 10.84
C GLU A 78 -1.55 -15.15 11.65
N ALA A 79 -1.86 -15.16 12.95
CA ALA A 79 -1.84 -16.39 13.73
C ALA A 79 -2.86 -17.41 13.19
N ILE A 80 -4.07 -16.97 12.85
CA ILE A 80 -5.10 -17.83 12.26
C ILE A 80 -4.64 -18.33 10.89
N ARG A 81 -4.11 -17.47 10.02
CA ARG A 81 -3.62 -17.87 8.69
C ARG A 81 -2.50 -18.92 8.77
N ARG A 82 -1.66 -18.88 9.82
CA ARG A 82 -0.64 -19.91 10.08
C ARG A 82 -1.20 -21.20 10.68
N ARG A 83 -2.12 -21.09 11.64
CA ARG A 83 -2.68 -22.24 12.38
C ARG A 83 -3.71 -23.00 11.56
N ASP A 84 -4.57 -22.28 10.85
CA ASP A 84 -5.71 -22.79 10.10
C ASP A 84 -5.90 -21.98 8.79
N PRO A 85 -5.07 -22.26 7.77
CA PRO A 85 -5.12 -21.57 6.49
C PRO A 85 -6.41 -21.83 5.71
N GLU A 86 -7.09 -22.96 5.94
CA GLU A 86 -8.35 -23.30 5.28
C GLU A 86 -9.48 -22.40 5.80
N THR A 87 -9.64 -22.30 7.12
CA THR A 87 -10.60 -21.38 7.73
C THR A 87 -10.35 -19.94 7.29
N MET A 88 -9.10 -19.49 7.21
CA MET A 88 -8.80 -18.12 6.74
C MET A 88 -9.24 -17.92 5.28
N ARG A 89 -8.97 -18.88 4.38
CA ARG A 89 -9.39 -18.80 2.97
C ARG A 89 -10.91 -18.78 2.81
N GLU A 90 -11.64 -19.53 3.64
CA GLU A 90 -13.09 -19.51 3.65
C GLU A 90 -13.63 -18.13 4.03
N LEU A 91 -13.10 -17.53 5.11
CA LEU A 91 -13.48 -16.19 5.55
C LEU A 91 -13.17 -15.13 4.49
N GLU A 92 -12.01 -15.20 3.85
CA GLU A 92 -11.61 -14.30 2.77
C GLU A 92 -12.56 -14.43 1.56
N THR A 93 -12.86 -15.65 1.14
CA THR A 93 -13.77 -15.94 0.01
C THR A 93 -15.18 -15.42 0.27
N ALA A 94 -15.72 -15.65 1.46
CA ALA A 94 -17.03 -15.17 1.85
C ALA A 94 -17.06 -13.63 1.96
N CYS A 95 -16.00 -13.00 2.47
CA CYS A 95 -15.89 -11.55 2.54
C CYS A 95 -15.82 -10.90 1.15
N LEU A 96 -15.09 -11.50 0.21
CA LEU A 96 -14.98 -11.01 -1.17
C LEU A 96 -16.33 -10.95 -1.88
N ARG A 97 -17.23 -11.90 -1.58
CA ARG A 97 -18.59 -11.98 -2.15
C ARG A 97 -19.63 -11.12 -1.43
N CYS A 98 -19.27 -10.51 -0.30
CA CYS A 98 -20.17 -9.68 0.50
C CYS A 98 -20.60 -8.39 -0.21
N THR A 99 -21.89 -8.05 -0.10
CA THR A 99 -22.52 -6.82 -0.59
C THR A 99 -22.70 -5.75 0.48
N GLU A 100 -22.62 -6.11 1.77
CA GLU A 100 -22.84 -5.23 2.94
C GLU A 100 -21.59 -4.43 3.36
N ARG A 101 -20.69 -4.13 2.41
CA ARG A 101 -19.37 -3.51 2.72
C ARG A 101 -19.50 -2.13 3.35
N SER A 102 -20.41 -1.30 2.85
CA SER A 102 -20.63 0.05 3.36
C SER A 102 -21.12 0.02 4.81
N ARG A 103 -21.98 -0.94 5.14
CA ARG A 103 -22.41 -1.19 6.52
C ARG A 103 -21.24 -1.63 7.38
N CYS A 104 -20.45 -2.61 6.92
CA CYS A 104 -19.24 -3.08 7.61
C CYS A 104 -18.29 -1.94 7.99
N ALA A 105 -17.94 -1.09 7.01
CA ALA A 105 -17.04 0.04 7.25
C ALA A 105 -17.60 1.03 8.28
N ARG A 106 -18.90 1.32 8.22
CA ARG A 106 -19.57 2.21 9.18
C ARG A 106 -19.56 1.64 10.60
N GLU A 107 -19.92 0.36 10.77
CA GLU A 107 -19.94 -0.28 12.09
C GLU A 107 -18.51 -0.42 12.68
N LEU A 108 -17.50 -0.69 11.83
CA LEU A 108 -16.10 -0.69 12.25
C LEU A 108 -15.62 0.69 12.69
N TRP A 109 -16.02 1.75 11.98
CA TRP A 109 -15.67 3.12 12.35
C TRP A 109 -16.38 3.57 13.64
N ALA A 110 -17.64 3.14 13.82
CA ALA A 110 -18.42 3.43 15.02
C ALA A 110 -17.97 2.62 16.25
N GLY A 111 -17.17 1.56 16.06
CA GLY A 111 -16.74 0.67 17.15
C GLY A 111 -17.87 -0.20 17.73
N THR A 112 -19.01 -0.29 17.04
CA THR A 112 -20.21 -1.01 17.50
C THR A 112 -20.12 -2.51 17.27
N ALA A 113 -19.29 -2.94 16.31
CA ALA A 113 -19.07 -4.35 15.97
C ALA A 113 -20.38 -5.16 15.83
N ALA A 114 -21.47 -4.55 15.31
CA ALA A 114 -22.74 -5.22 15.05
C ALA A 114 -22.70 -6.18 13.84
N TYR A 115 -21.53 -6.80 13.60
CA TYR A 115 -21.28 -7.71 12.49
C TYR A 115 -22.22 -8.93 12.45
N PRO A 116 -22.76 -9.49 13.57
CA PRO A 116 -23.61 -10.69 13.49
C PRO A 116 -24.87 -10.51 12.64
N GLU A 117 -25.35 -9.27 12.48
CA GLU A 117 -26.60 -8.98 11.77
C GLU A 117 -26.48 -8.97 10.24
N PHE A 118 -25.27 -8.82 9.71
CA PHE A 118 -25.08 -8.59 8.27
C PHE A 118 -23.83 -9.25 7.68
N CYS A 119 -22.88 -9.67 8.52
CA CYS A 119 -21.62 -10.22 8.05
C CYS A 119 -21.78 -11.70 7.69
N PRO A 120 -21.45 -12.13 6.46
CA PRO A 120 -21.49 -13.56 6.10
C PRO A 120 -20.50 -14.40 6.90
N ASN A 121 -19.48 -13.77 7.51
CA ASN A 121 -18.47 -14.42 8.32
C ASN A 121 -18.82 -14.54 9.80
N ALA A 122 -20.00 -14.09 10.24
CA ALA A 122 -20.34 -14.02 11.65
C ALA A 122 -20.13 -15.36 12.39
N ALA A 123 -20.71 -16.44 11.87
CA ALA A 123 -20.59 -17.76 12.47
C ALA A 123 -19.14 -18.30 12.50
N GLY A 124 -18.34 -18.02 11.46
CA GLY A 124 -16.94 -18.43 11.40
C GLY A 124 -16.07 -17.67 12.40
N ILE A 125 -16.30 -16.36 12.52
CA ILE A 125 -15.63 -15.50 13.50
C ILE A 125 -15.98 -15.92 14.93
N ASP A 126 -17.26 -16.18 15.22
CA ASP A 126 -17.71 -16.60 16.55
C ASP A 126 -17.08 -17.93 16.98
N ARG A 127 -16.94 -18.87 16.03
CA ARG A 127 -16.24 -20.13 16.27
C ARG A 127 -14.77 -19.91 16.65
N LEU A 128 -14.06 -19.03 15.93
CA LEU A 128 -12.66 -18.72 16.22
C LEU A 128 -12.47 -18.04 17.57
N ARG A 129 -13.45 -17.26 18.04
CA ARG A 129 -13.42 -16.61 19.36
C ARG A 129 -13.69 -17.57 20.51
N GLY A 130 -14.31 -18.72 20.23
CA GLY A 130 -14.57 -19.77 21.22
C GLY A 130 -13.46 -20.80 21.38
N GLN A 131 -12.35 -20.66 20.63
CA GLN A 131 -11.17 -21.54 20.68
C GLN A 131 -10.08 -20.97 21.58
#